data_AF-A0A947P8F0-F1
#
_entry.id   AF-A0A947P8F0-F1
#
_cell.length_a   1.000
_cell.length_b   1.000
_cell.length_c   1.000
_cell.angle_alpha   90.00
_cell.angle_beta   90.00
_cell.angle_gamma   90.00
#
_symmetry.space_group_name_H-M   'P 1'
#
loop_
_entity.id
_entity.type
_entity.pdbx_description
1 polymer ?
#
loop_
_entity_poly.entity_id
_entity_poly.type
_entity_poly.pdbx_seq_one_letter_code
_entity_poly.pdbx_strand_id
1 'polypeptide(L)'
;KENFDGLGPYKIGPDSEFSIYSLTVPQVIMATEMIETAIDGMSMIADGITGIFDELSQIFDLDLNPEVLNFSNVESELDIILILEQSNPNFLTVTPYGIDKFHETGDRLEEAFEKIATFYDSLADLMNAIEPYQDDFDINASEMASMLEMFSEVTWELYSDFAYPDSTTWIEGERVNLSAWFDSPPGSFLMMWKAFVTGVDSTLGGLFPDRFKVNVIYELPVLPKQFKLYPVYPNPFNPVAKIEFDLPRAADVKLSIINLNGEAVSELINGPYKAGKIISTWNAGNFPSGIYFCRLSIDGTISTRKMTLMK
;
A
#
# COMPACT_ATOMS: atom_id res chain seq x y z
N LYS A 1 -11.61 -31.63 36.57
CA LYS A 1 -11.85 -30.17 36.58
C LYS A 1 -12.90 -29.90 35.52
N GLU A 2 -13.85 -29.03 35.82
CA GLU A 2 -15.11 -28.86 35.08
C GLU A 2 -14.88 -28.52 33.60
N ASN A 3 -15.59 -29.22 32.71
CA ASN A 3 -15.57 -29.01 31.26
C ASN A 3 -16.63 -27.97 30.83
N PHE A 4 -16.34 -27.32 29.71
CA PHE A 4 -16.88 -26.08 29.19
C PHE A 4 -17.92 -26.32 28.07
N ASP A 5 -18.80 -27.32 28.22
CA ASP A 5 -19.62 -27.82 27.10
C ASP A 5 -21.13 -27.84 27.42
N GLY A 6 -21.55 -27.43 28.62
CA GLY A 6 -22.97 -27.35 29.00
C GLY A 6 -23.70 -28.70 29.14
N LEU A 7 -23.02 -29.82 28.92
CA LEU A 7 -23.48 -31.16 29.29
C LEU A 7 -22.90 -31.49 30.67
N GLY A 8 -23.76 -31.91 31.61
CA GLY A 8 -23.38 -32.19 33.00
C GLY A 8 -22.24 -33.22 33.14
N PRO A 9 -21.71 -33.45 34.36
CA PRO A 9 -20.54 -34.29 34.57
C PRO A 9 -20.72 -35.68 33.95
N TYR A 10 -19.78 -36.09 33.11
CA TYR A 10 -19.77 -37.38 32.44
C TYR A 10 -19.84 -38.49 33.50
N LYS A 11 -20.97 -39.19 33.58
CA LYS A 11 -21.16 -40.31 34.51
C LYS A 11 -20.72 -41.58 33.81
N ILE A 12 -19.55 -42.08 34.20
CA ILE A 12 -19.06 -43.40 33.81
C ILE A 12 -20.06 -44.45 34.30
N GLY A 13 -20.69 -45.17 33.36
CA GLY A 13 -21.59 -46.27 33.65
C GLY A 13 -20.85 -47.59 33.91
N PRO A 14 -21.50 -48.60 34.51
CA PRO A 14 -20.88 -49.90 34.81
C PRO A 14 -20.40 -50.67 33.58
N ASP A 15 -20.90 -50.32 32.38
CA ASP A 15 -20.54 -50.94 31.10
C ASP A 15 -19.59 -50.06 30.26
N SER A 16 -18.95 -49.06 30.88
CA SER A 16 -18.00 -48.21 30.15
C SER A 16 -16.70 -48.99 29.91
N GLU A 17 -16.40 -49.26 28.64
CA GLU A 17 -15.11 -49.81 28.22
C GLU A 17 -14.06 -48.69 28.22
N PHE A 18 -12.93 -48.93 28.87
CA PHE A 18 -11.78 -48.02 28.85
C PHE A 18 -10.56 -48.77 28.37
N SER A 19 -9.86 -48.19 27.40
CA SER A 19 -8.48 -48.51 27.09
C SER A 19 -7.57 -47.52 27.82
N ILE A 20 -6.68 -48.04 28.68
CA ILE A 20 -5.67 -47.23 29.37
C ILE A 20 -4.42 -47.22 28.49
N TYR A 21 -4.17 -46.11 27.81
CA TYR A 21 -2.93 -45.91 27.07
C TYR A 21 -1.91 -45.21 27.98
N SER A 22 -0.74 -45.82 28.13
CA SER A 22 0.33 -45.29 28.99
C SER A 22 1.24 -44.38 28.16
N LEU A 23 0.96 -43.07 28.15
CA LEU A 23 1.97 -42.10 27.73
C LEU A 23 3.05 -42.02 28.82
N THR A 24 4.31 -42.08 28.43
CA THR A 24 5.41 -41.92 29.38
C THR A 24 5.44 -40.46 29.86
N VAL A 25 5.77 -40.21 31.14
CA VAL A 25 5.90 -38.85 31.68
C VAL A 25 6.78 -37.92 30.81
N PRO A 26 7.90 -38.40 30.23
CA PRO A 26 8.67 -37.62 29.25
C PRO A 26 7.87 -37.15 28.03
N GLN A 27 6.98 -37.97 27.47
CA GLN A 27 6.16 -37.60 26.30
C GLN A 27 5.15 -36.50 26.63
N VAL A 28 4.59 -36.51 27.85
CA VAL A 28 3.67 -35.47 28.31
C VAL A 28 4.40 -34.14 28.55
N ILE A 29 5.62 -34.19 29.11
CA ILE A 29 6.46 -33.00 29.30
C ILE A 29 6.84 -32.41 27.94
N MET A 30 7.33 -33.24 27.01
CA MET A 30 7.67 -32.82 25.65
C MET A 30 6.48 -32.16 24.95
N ALA A 31 5.29 -32.77 25.00
CA ALA A 31 4.10 -32.19 24.39
C ALA A 31 3.69 -30.85 25.03
N THR A 32 3.90 -30.68 26.34
CA THR A 32 3.59 -29.42 27.04
C THR A 32 4.58 -28.32 26.64
N GLU A 33 5.87 -28.61 26.61
CA GLU A 33 6.93 -27.68 26.18
C GLU A 33 6.76 -27.24 24.72
N MET A 34 6.34 -28.16 23.83
CA MET A 34 6.00 -27.85 22.45
C MET A 34 4.86 -26.83 22.34
N ILE A 35 3.76 -27.06 23.09
CA ILE A 35 2.60 -26.17 23.07
C ILE A 35 2.97 -24.78 23.62
N GLU A 36 3.77 -24.73 24.70
CA GLU A 36 4.26 -23.46 25.24
C GLU A 36 5.09 -22.69 24.21
N THR A 37 5.97 -23.38 23.48
CA THR A 37 6.79 -22.79 22.40
C THR A 37 5.93 -22.22 21.27
N ALA A 38 4.90 -22.96 20.85
CA ALA A 38 3.96 -22.50 19.83
C ALA A 38 3.17 -21.27 20.28
N ILE A 39 2.68 -21.28 21.53
CA ILE A 39 1.95 -20.15 22.11
C ILE A 39 2.84 -18.92 22.14
N ASP A 40 4.07 -19.06 22.60
CA ASP A 40 5.04 -17.96 22.66
C ASP A 40 5.29 -17.36 21.27
N GLY A 41 5.62 -18.19 20.27
CA GLY A 41 5.80 -17.73 18.89
C GLY A 41 4.56 -17.03 18.31
N MET A 42 3.36 -17.60 18.50
CA MET A 42 2.11 -16.96 18.03
C MET A 42 1.81 -15.65 18.75
N SER A 43 2.07 -15.57 20.07
CA SER A 43 1.93 -14.35 20.85
C SER A 43 2.89 -13.27 20.37
N MET A 44 4.13 -13.62 20.04
CA MET A 44 5.10 -12.67 19.49
C MET A 44 4.67 -12.11 18.13
N ILE A 45 4.11 -12.92 17.24
CA ILE A 45 3.53 -12.44 15.97
C ILE A 45 2.39 -11.46 16.27
N ALA A 46 1.47 -11.85 17.16
CA ALA A 46 0.33 -11.02 17.52
C ALA A 46 0.80 -9.67 18.08
N ASP A 47 1.72 -9.66 19.04
CA ASP A 47 2.26 -8.46 19.68
C ASP A 47 3.05 -7.57 18.70
N GLY A 48 3.76 -8.16 17.74
CA GLY A 48 4.41 -7.42 16.67
C GLY A 48 3.43 -6.66 15.77
N ILE A 49 2.36 -7.34 15.34
CA ILE A 49 1.34 -6.76 14.45
C ILE A 49 0.49 -5.73 15.19
N THR A 50 0.02 -6.05 16.39
CA THR A 50 -0.80 -5.13 17.20
C THR A 50 0.01 -3.92 17.64
N GLY A 51 1.29 -4.10 17.96
CA GLY A 51 2.20 -3.01 18.31
C GLY A 51 2.35 -1.97 17.20
N ILE A 52 2.38 -2.38 15.93
CA ILE A 52 2.37 -1.43 14.80
C ILE A 52 1.02 -0.71 14.72
N PHE A 53 -0.09 -1.44 14.86
CA PHE A 53 -1.43 -0.88 14.74
C PHE A 53 -1.77 0.13 15.84
N ASP A 54 -1.41 -0.18 17.09
CA ASP A 54 -1.71 0.65 18.26
C ASP A 54 -0.91 1.97 18.25
N GLU A 55 0.23 1.99 17.57
CA GLU A 55 1.17 3.10 17.56
C GLU A 55 1.26 3.82 16.20
N LEU A 56 0.30 3.60 15.30
CA LEU A 56 0.30 4.18 13.95
C LEU A 56 0.56 5.69 13.91
N SER A 57 0.00 6.46 14.86
CA SER A 57 0.19 7.91 14.92
C SER A 57 1.58 8.36 15.37
N GLN A 58 2.36 7.47 15.98
CA GLN A 58 3.76 7.70 16.32
C GLN A 58 4.67 7.21 15.20
N ILE A 59 4.29 6.12 14.52
CA ILE A 59 5.04 5.50 13.42
C ILE A 59 4.96 6.36 12.15
N PHE A 60 3.79 6.95 11.87
CA PHE A 60 3.53 7.71 10.65
C PHE A 60 3.07 9.14 10.94
N ASP A 61 3.42 10.06 10.04
CA ASP A 61 2.71 11.33 9.93
C ASP A 61 1.30 11.08 9.35
N LEU A 62 0.28 11.24 10.19
CA LEU A 62 -1.12 11.03 9.83
C LEU A 62 -1.91 12.34 9.72
N ASP A 63 -1.26 13.49 9.81
CA ASP A 63 -1.94 14.78 9.79
C ASP A 63 -2.43 15.09 8.37
N LEU A 64 -3.68 15.51 8.26
CA LEU A 64 -4.30 15.95 7.02
C LEU A 64 -5.01 17.28 7.24
N ASN A 65 -4.85 18.20 6.31
CA ASN A 65 -5.63 19.43 6.24
C ASN A 65 -7.03 19.14 5.62
N PRO A 66 -8.12 19.21 6.39
CA PRO A 66 -9.46 18.88 5.91
C PRO A 66 -10.01 19.90 4.89
N GLU A 67 -9.48 21.13 4.85
CA GLU A 67 -9.96 22.17 3.94
C GLU A 67 -9.68 21.87 2.47
N VAL A 68 -8.69 21.00 2.18
CA VAL A 68 -8.29 20.62 0.83
C VAL A 68 -8.66 19.19 0.46
N LEU A 69 -9.23 18.41 1.39
CA LEU A 69 -9.70 17.05 1.14
C LEU A 69 -11.02 17.07 0.35
N ASN A 70 -10.92 17.01 -0.98
CA ASN A 70 -12.09 16.93 -1.87
C ASN A 70 -12.02 15.72 -2.80
N PHE A 71 -12.78 14.68 -2.46
CA PHE A 71 -12.83 13.42 -3.23
C PHE A 71 -13.98 13.34 -4.25
N SER A 72 -14.69 14.44 -4.50
CA SER A 72 -15.91 14.43 -5.33
C SER A 72 -15.67 14.09 -6.81
N ASN A 73 -14.43 14.28 -7.30
CA ASN A 73 -14.07 14.11 -8.72
C ASN A 73 -12.90 13.12 -8.92
N VAL A 74 -12.80 12.10 -8.06
CA VAL A 74 -11.80 11.02 -8.17
C VAL A 74 -12.17 10.10 -9.34
N GLU A 75 -11.27 9.99 -10.33
CA GLU A 75 -11.43 9.12 -11.50
C GLU A 75 -10.40 7.97 -11.49
N SER A 76 -9.34 8.10 -10.70
CA SER A 76 -8.23 7.14 -10.59
C SER A 76 -7.61 7.10 -9.18
N GLU A 77 -6.85 6.05 -8.88
CA GLU A 77 -6.06 5.96 -7.63
C GLU A 77 -5.07 7.12 -7.50
N LEU A 78 -4.51 7.60 -8.62
CA LEU A 78 -3.58 8.74 -8.63
C LEU A 78 -4.26 10.03 -8.16
N ASP A 79 -5.55 10.24 -8.46
CA ASP A 79 -6.27 11.42 -7.96
C ASP A 79 -6.35 11.43 -6.43
N ILE A 80 -6.57 10.26 -5.81
CA ILE A 80 -6.59 10.11 -4.35
C ILE A 80 -5.23 10.48 -3.76
N ILE A 81 -4.15 9.93 -4.33
CA ILE A 81 -2.78 10.18 -3.89
C ILE A 81 -2.45 11.67 -3.97
N LEU A 82 -2.82 12.33 -5.08
CA LEU A 82 -2.57 13.77 -5.26
C LEU A 82 -3.38 14.64 -4.28
N ILE A 83 -4.61 14.25 -3.94
CA ILE A 83 -5.41 14.95 -2.92
C ILE A 83 -4.74 14.84 -1.55
N LEU A 84 -4.27 13.64 -1.18
CA LEU A 84 -3.58 13.40 0.09
C LEU A 84 -2.24 14.15 0.15
N GLU A 85 -1.45 14.10 -0.92
CA GLU A 85 -0.18 14.83 -1.04
C GLU A 85 -0.39 16.36 -0.99
N GLN A 86 -1.48 16.87 -1.57
CA GLN A 86 -1.85 18.29 -1.46
C GLN A 86 -2.26 18.67 -0.04
N SER A 87 -2.90 17.75 0.69
CA SER A 87 -3.32 17.94 2.09
C SER A 87 -2.14 17.99 3.04
N ASN A 88 -1.22 17.02 2.91
CA ASN A 88 0.05 16.99 3.62
C ASN A 88 1.08 16.22 2.77
N PRO A 89 2.14 16.87 2.25
CA PRO A 89 3.18 16.19 1.48
C PRO A 89 3.94 15.12 2.28
N ASN A 90 3.92 15.20 3.61
CA ASN A 90 4.56 14.25 4.51
C ASN A 90 3.62 13.14 4.97
N PHE A 91 2.34 13.13 4.56
CA PHE A 91 1.41 12.09 4.97
C PHE A 91 1.97 10.68 4.67
N LEU A 92 1.88 9.79 5.66
CA LEU A 92 2.47 8.45 5.69
C LEU A 92 4.01 8.40 5.58
N THR A 93 4.70 9.50 5.93
CA THR A 93 6.15 9.47 6.16
C THR A 93 6.43 8.68 7.43
N VAL A 94 7.39 7.77 7.38
CA VAL A 94 7.81 6.99 8.54
C VAL A 94 8.68 7.89 9.43
N THR A 95 8.29 8.03 10.69
CA THR A 95 9.06 8.81 11.66
C THR A 95 10.32 8.03 12.11
N PRO A 96 11.31 8.67 12.75
CA PRO A 96 12.43 7.94 13.34
C PRO A 96 11.97 6.86 14.34
N TYR A 97 10.94 7.16 15.13
CA TYR A 97 10.30 6.19 16.01
C TYR A 97 9.70 5.02 15.22
N GLY A 98 9.04 5.31 14.09
CA GLY A 98 8.50 4.30 13.20
C GLY A 98 9.57 3.36 12.66
N ILE A 99 10.74 3.89 12.27
CA ILE A 99 11.87 3.08 11.81
C ILE A 99 12.32 2.11 12.91
N ASP A 100 12.55 2.62 14.12
CA ASP A 100 12.95 1.79 15.26
C ASP A 100 11.88 0.71 15.57
N LYS A 101 10.60 1.06 15.43
CA LYS A 101 9.48 0.12 15.62
C LYS A 101 9.42 -0.97 14.55
N PHE A 102 9.71 -0.64 13.28
CA PHE A 102 9.82 -1.63 12.21
C PHE A 102 10.97 -2.61 12.48
N HIS A 103 12.14 -2.13 12.91
CA HIS A 103 13.25 -3.01 13.31
C HIS A 103 12.88 -3.91 14.49
N GLU A 104 12.30 -3.33 15.56
CA GLU A 104 11.84 -4.10 16.72
C GLU A 104 10.82 -5.19 16.34
N THR A 105 9.88 -4.87 15.45
CA THR A 105 8.92 -5.85 14.97
C THR A 105 9.59 -6.91 14.09
N GLY A 106 10.58 -6.55 13.27
CA GLY A 106 11.39 -7.49 12.49
C GLY A 106 12.08 -8.52 13.39
N ASP A 107 12.82 -8.06 14.40
CA ASP A 107 13.51 -8.90 15.38
C ASP A 107 12.52 -9.84 16.11
N ARG A 108 11.34 -9.32 16.47
CA ARG A 108 10.28 -10.12 17.11
C ARG A 108 9.74 -11.21 16.19
N LEU A 109 9.53 -10.88 14.91
CA LEU A 109 9.05 -11.85 13.92
C LEU A 109 10.10 -12.93 13.64
N GLU A 110 11.38 -12.58 13.59
CA GLU A 110 12.48 -13.54 13.49
C GLU A 110 12.40 -14.59 14.61
N GLU A 111 12.40 -14.15 15.87
CA GLU A 111 12.32 -15.05 17.04
C GLU A 111 11.01 -15.85 17.05
N ALA A 112 9.91 -15.24 16.61
CA ALA A 112 8.63 -15.94 16.53
C ALA A 112 8.65 -17.09 15.51
N PHE A 113 9.23 -16.87 14.32
CA PHE A 113 9.32 -17.91 13.29
C PHE A 113 10.27 -19.04 13.71
N GLU A 114 11.37 -18.74 14.41
CA GLU A 114 12.25 -19.77 14.98
C GLU A 114 11.48 -20.69 15.95
N LYS A 115 10.69 -20.10 16.86
CA LYS A 115 9.88 -20.87 17.82
C LYS A 115 8.82 -21.73 17.13
N ILE A 116 8.13 -21.18 16.13
CA ILE A 116 7.10 -21.91 15.39
C ILE A 116 7.73 -23.06 14.58
N ALA A 117 8.88 -22.84 13.94
CA ALA A 117 9.59 -23.88 13.21
C ALA A 117 10.06 -25.01 14.15
N THR A 118 10.64 -24.64 15.30
CA THR A 118 11.03 -25.58 16.36
C THR A 118 9.83 -26.40 16.88
N PHE A 119 8.66 -25.76 17.00
CA PHE A 119 7.43 -26.45 17.36
C PHE A 119 7.03 -27.50 16.31
N TYR A 120 7.06 -27.15 15.02
CA TYR A 120 6.72 -28.10 13.95
C TYR A 120 7.70 -29.27 13.88
N ASP A 121 9.02 -29.02 14.01
CA ASP A 121 10.04 -30.07 14.09
C ASP A 121 9.77 -31.03 15.26
N SER A 122 9.55 -30.47 16.44
CA SER A 122 9.29 -31.24 17.66
C SER A 122 8.00 -32.07 17.55
N LEU A 123 6.96 -31.52 16.91
CA LEU A 123 5.70 -32.21 16.72
C LEU A 123 5.81 -33.31 15.66
N ALA A 124 6.58 -33.11 14.59
CA ALA A 124 6.88 -34.14 13.59
C ALA A 124 7.65 -35.31 14.21
N ASP A 125 8.67 -35.01 15.03
CA ASP A 125 9.42 -36.01 15.80
C ASP A 125 8.50 -36.80 16.75
N LEU A 126 7.54 -36.12 17.39
CA LEU A 126 6.54 -36.78 18.23
C LEU A 126 5.65 -37.71 17.40
N MET A 127 5.16 -37.28 16.23
CA MET A 127 4.36 -38.13 15.34
C MET A 127 5.13 -39.38 14.93
N ASN A 128 6.40 -39.23 14.53
CA ASN A 128 7.28 -40.35 14.22
C ASN A 128 7.49 -41.28 15.44
N ALA A 129 7.64 -40.73 16.64
CA ALA A 129 7.83 -41.50 17.86
C ALA A 129 6.57 -42.29 18.30
N ILE A 130 5.37 -41.77 18.00
CA ILE A 130 4.09 -42.44 18.33
C ILE A 130 3.55 -43.32 17.21
N GLU A 131 4.21 -43.39 16.04
CA GLU A 131 3.82 -44.26 14.92
C GLU A 131 3.51 -45.71 15.34
N PRO A 132 4.27 -46.37 16.24
CA PRO A 132 3.95 -47.73 16.68
C PRO A 132 2.61 -47.85 17.44
N TYR A 133 2.06 -46.74 17.91
CA TYR A 133 0.81 -46.64 18.67
C TYR A 133 -0.29 -45.92 17.87
N GLN A 134 -0.10 -45.66 16.57
CA GLN A 134 -1.02 -44.84 15.79
C GLN A 134 -2.47 -45.38 15.76
N ASP A 135 -2.63 -46.71 15.78
CA ASP A 135 -3.94 -47.39 15.85
C ASP A 135 -4.69 -47.06 17.17
N ASP A 136 -3.96 -46.81 18.25
CA ASP A 136 -4.54 -46.47 19.57
C ASP A 136 -5.19 -45.07 19.56
N PHE A 137 -4.72 -44.20 18.67
CA PHE A 137 -5.16 -42.82 18.53
C PHE A 137 -6.05 -42.58 17.29
N ASP A 138 -6.27 -43.59 16.45
CA ASP A 138 -6.99 -43.49 15.18
C ASP A 138 -6.40 -42.39 14.25
N ILE A 139 -5.06 -42.36 14.15
CA ILE A 139 -4.31 -41.40 13.33
C ILE A 139 -3.42 -42.09 12.30
N ASN A 140 -3.09 -41.37 11.24
CA ASN A 140 -1.99 -41.73 10.33
C ASN A 140 -0.76 -40.91 10.70
N ALA A 141 0.10 -41.48 11.55
CA ALA A 141 1.25 -40.76 12.12
C ALA A 141 2.25 -40.33 11.04
N SER A 142 2.49 -41.18 10.03
CA SER A 142 3.41 -40.87 8.93
C SER A 142 2.92 -39.73 8.03
N GLU A 143 1.62 -39.71 7.72
CA GLU A 143 1.01 -38.63 6.95
C GLU A 143 1.02 -37.30 7.72
N MET A 144 0.71 -37.34 9.02
CA MET A 144 0.80 -36.17 9.89
C MET A 144 2.23 -35.65 10.02
N ALA A 145 3.22 -36.53 10.22
CA ALA A 145 4.63 -36.16 10.28
C ALA A 145 5.08 -35.46 8.98
N SER A 146 4.75 -36.03 7.82
CA SER A 146 5.08 -35.45 6.51
C SER A 146 4.47 -34.06 6.32
N MET A 147 3.22 -33.87 6.77
CA MET A 147 2.56 -32.57 6.73
C MET A 147 3.23 -31.54 7.65
N LEU A 148 3.65 -31.97 8.85
CA LEU A 148 4.34 -31.12 9.82
C LEU A 148 5.74 -30.72 9.35
N GLU A 149 6.48 -31.64 8.72
CA GLU A 149 7.76 -31.36 8.07
C GLU A 149 7.61 -30.27 7.00
N MET A 150 6.55 -30.33 6.17
CA MET A 150 6.27 -29.27 5.19
C MET A 150 5.99 -27.91 5.87
N PHE A 151 5.27 -27.88 6.98
CA PHE A 151 5.07 -26.63 7.74
C PHE A 151 6.37 -26.13 8.39
N SER A 152 7.21 -27.04 8.88
CA SER A 152 8.54 -26.73 9.38
C SER A 152 9.39 -26.08 8.29
N GLU A 153 9.46 -26.68 7.10
CA GLU A 153 10.21 -26.12 5.96
C GLU A 153 9.78 -24.68 5.64
N VAL A 154 8.47 -24.43 5.51
CA VAL A 154 7.94 -23.08 5.23
C VAL A 154 8.30 -22.09 6.34
N THR A 155 8.21 -22.51 7.60
CA THR A 155 8.50 -21.62 8.73
C THR A 155 9.99 -21.36 8.92
N TRP A 156 10.85 -22.32 8.59
CA TRP A 156 12.30 -22.11 8.49
C TRP A 156 12.68 -21.19 7.34
N GLU A 157 11.98 -21.26 6.20
CA GLU A 157 12.17 -20.29 5.11
C GLU A 157 11.80 -18.87 5.56
N LEU A 158 10.70 -18.71 6.30
CA LEU A 158 10.31 -17.42 6.87
C LEU A 158 11.34 -16.92 7.89
N TYR A 159 11.77 -17.77 8.83
CA TYR A 159 12.86 -17.43 9.75
C TYR A 159 14.12 -16.98 9.01
N SER A 160 14.54 -17.72 7.97
CA SER A 160 15.72 -17.38 7.18
C SER A 160 15.57 -16.07 6.40
N ASP A 161 14.36 -15.68 6.01
CA ASP A 161 14.12 -14.38 5.39
C ASP A 161 14.42 -13.24 6.37
N PHE A 162 14.00 -13.38 7.63
CA PHE A 162 14.22 -12.39 8.68
C PHE A 162 15.64 -12.40 9.27
N ALA A 163 16.24 -13.57 9.48
CA ALA A 163 17.57 -13.70 10.07
C ALA A 163 18.71 -13.26 9.14
N TYR A 164 18.46 -13.20 7.82
CA TYR A 164 19.48 -12.90 6.81
C TYR A 164 19.00 -11.85 5.81
N PRO A 165 19.54 -10.61 5.82
CA PRO A 165 19.02 -9.49 5.02
C PRO A 165 18.96 -9.70 3.50
N ASP A 166 19.82 -10.56 2.96
CA ASP A 166 19.88 -10.88 1.51
C ASP A 166 19.01 -12.09 1.13
N SER A 167 18.29 -12.67 2.09
CA SER A 167 17.42 -13.83 1.87
C SER A 167 16.13 -13.44 1.15
N THR A 168 15.47 -14.45 0.60
CA THR A 168 14.16 -14.34 -0.06
C THR A 168 13.37 -15.61 0.19
N THR A 169 12.09 -15.50 0.47
CA THR A 169 11.12 -16.62 0.51
C THR A 169 10.32 -16.73 -0.80
N TRP A 170 9.56 -17.83 -0.95
CA TRP A 170 8.69 -18.08 -2.09
C TRP A 170 7.22 -17.93 -1.71
N ILE A 171 6.50 -17.07 -2.41
CA ILE A 171 5.05 -16.89 -2.26
C ILE A 171 4.41 -16.94 -3.64
N GLU A 172 3.47 -17.88 -3.85
CA GLU A 172 2.72 -18.05 -5.11
C GLU A 172 3.60 -18.17 -6.37
N GLY A 173 4.82 -18.68 -6.24
CA GLY A 173 5.77 -18.85 -7.35
C GLY A 173 6.65 -17.62 -7.63
N GLU A 174 6.57 -16.59 -6.80
CA GLU A 174 7.42 -15.40 -6.86
C GLU A 174 8.41 -15.38 -5.68
N ARG A 175 9.61 -14.85 -5.91
CA ARG A 175 10.57 -14.56 -4.83
C ARG A 175 10.23 -13.23 -4.19
N VAL A 176 10.05 -13.24 -2.87
CA VAL A 176 9.75 -12.07 -2.07
C VAL A 176 10.76 -11.98 -0.94
N ASN A 177 11.21 -10.77 -0.61
CA ASN A 177 11.93 -10.49 0.63
C ASN A 177 10.94 -9.77 1.55
N LEU A 178 10.44 -10.47 2.57
CA LEU A 178 9.47 -9.94 3.53
C LEU A 178 10.18 -9.08 4.58
N SER A 179 11.36 -9.48 5.03
CA SER A 179 12.17 -8.78 6.04
C SER A 179 12.58 -7.38 5.60
N ALA A 180 12.73 -7.11 4.30
CA ALA A 180 13.18 -5.84 3.75
C ALA A 180 12.34 -4.64 4.23
N TRP A 181 11.05 -4.86 4.47
CA TRP A 181 10.13 -3.87 5.00
C TRP A 181 10.42 -3.47 6.45
N PHE A 182 10.98 -4.40 7.21
CA PHE A 182 11.39 -4.23 8.60
C PHE A 182 12.84 -3.74 8.67
N ASP A 183 13.75 -4.27 7.84
CA ASP A 183 15.16 -3.89 7.78
C ASP A 183 15.38 -2.46 7.25
N SER A 184 14.60 -2.07 6.25
CA SER A 184 14.74 -0.79 5.54
C SER A 184 13.36 -0.27 5.13
N PRO A 185 12.52 0.14 6.12
CA PRO A 185 11.20 0.65 5.83
C PRO A 185 11.26 1.86 4.88
N PRO A 186 10.32 2.01 3.95
CA PRO A 186 10.33 3.11 3.00
C PRO A 186 10.13 4.43 3.73
N GLY A 187 10.88 5.47 3.34
CA GLY A 187 10.77 6.78 3.99
C GLY A 187 9.37 7.41 3.91
N SER A 188 8.60 7.10 2.87
CA SER A 188 7.19 7.50 2.75
C SER A 188 6.38 6.46 2.00
N PHE A 189 5.33 5.94 2.66
CA PHE A 189 4.40 5.00 2.05
C PHE A 189 3.52 5.68 1.00
N LEU A 190 3.23 6.99 1.14
CA LEU A 190 2.50 7.74 0.11
C LEU A 190 3.32 7.86 -1.18
N MET A 191 4.62 8.13 -1.07
CA MET A 191 5.51 8.17 -2.24
C MET A 191 5.67 6.81 -2.90
N MET A 192 5.78 5.75 -2.10
CA MET A 192 5.85 4.38 -2.60
C MET A 192 4.56 3.98 -3.32
N TRP A 193 3.38 4.29 -2.75
CA TRP A 193 2.09 4.04 -3.41
C TRP A 193 1.97 4.81 -4.72
N LYS A 194 2.42 6.08 -4.74
CA LYS A 194 2.50 6.89 -5.96
C LYS A 194 3.40 6.24 -7.00
N ALA A 195 4.60 5.80 -6.62
CA ALA A 195 5.56 5.16 -7.52
C ALA A 195 5.00 3.85 -8.10
N PHE A 196 4.25 3.09 -7.31
CA PHE A 196 3.56 1.89 -7.76
C PHE A 196 2.44 2.17 -8.77
N VAL A 197 1.50 3.06 -8.45
CA VAL A 197 0.39 3.41 -9.35
C VAL A 197 0.88 4.05 -10.65
N THR A 198 2.04 4.72 -10.60
CA THR A 198 2.68 5.33 -11.77
C THR A 198 3.58 4.37 -12.57
N GLY A 199 3.77 3.13 -12.09
CA GLY A 199 4.61 2.13 -12.75
C GLY A 199 6.12 2.44 -12.70
N VAL A 200 6.54 3.36 -11.82
CA VAL A 200 7.95 3.70 -11.59
C VAL A 200 8.62 2.67 -10.69
N ASP A 201 7.86 2.06 -9.79
CA ASP A 201 8.35 1.11 -8.80
C ASP A 201 7.41 -0.10 -8.71
N SER A 202 7.98 -1.31 -8.78
CA SER A 202 7.25 -2.57 -8.67
C SER A 202 7.40 -3.22 -7.29
N THR A 203 7.96 -2.54 -6.29
CA THR A 203 8.20 -3.08 -4.94
C THR A 203 6.92 -3.57 -4.26
N LEU A 204 5.78 -2.91 -4.53
CA LEU A 204 4.46 -3.38 -4.10
C LEU A 204 3.88 -4.49 -4.99
N GLY A 205 4.52 -4.85 -6.09
CA GLY A 205 4.08 -5.87 -7.04
C GLY A 205 3.99 -7.26 -6.42
N GLY A 206 4.91 -7.63 -5.53
CA GLY A 206 4.86 -8.91 -4.80
C GLY A 206 3.77 -8.98 -3.73
N LEU A 207 3.29 -7.83 -3.23
CA LEU A 207 2.14 -7.75 -2.31
C LEU A 207 0.80 -7.69 -3.06
N PHE A 208 0.81 -7.30 -4.34
CA PHE A 208 -0.37 -7.19 -5.20
C PHE A 208 -0.11 -7.80 -6.59
N PRO A 209 0.13 -9.12 -6.68
CA PRO A 209 0.58 -9.78 -7.92
C PRO A 209 -0.43 -9.65 -9.08
N ASP A 210 -1.73 -9.62 -8.77
CA ASP A 210 -2.80 -9.43 -9.77
C ASP A 210 -2.74 -8.07 -10.50
N ARG A 211 -2.05 -7.08 -9.91
CA ARG A 211 -1.91 -5.73 -10.50
C ARG A 211 -0.68 -5.59 -11.39
N PHE A 212 0.24 -6.56 -11.36
CA PHE A 212 1.50 -6.53 -12.12
C PHE A 212 1.55 -7.53 -13.28
N LYS A 213 0.39 -7.87 -13.88
CA LYS A 213 0.36 -8.48 -15.22
C LYS A 213 0.76 -7.43 -16.27
N VAL A 214 2.07 -7.34 -16.48
CA VAL A 214 2.80 -6.42 -17.36
C VAL A 214 2.16 -6.26 -18.74
N ASN A 215 1.75 -5.02 -19.09
CA ASN A 215 1.96 -4.36 -20.39
C ASN A 215 1.22 -3.00 -20.53
N VAL A 216 1.21 -2.15 -19.49
CA VAL A 216 0.77 -0.76 -19.66
C VAL A 216 1.81 0.17 -19.09
N ILE A 217 2.73 0.62 -19.95
CA ILE A 217 3.54 1.81 -19.68
C ILE A 217 2.57 2.99 -19.78
N TYR A 218 2.10 3.50 -18.65
CA TYR A 218 1.41 4.79 -18.64
C TYR A 218 2.46 5.88 -18.90
N GLU A 219 2.44 6.52 -20.07
CA GLU A 219 3.15 7.78 -20.25
C GLU A 219 2.57 8.79 -19.24
N LEU A 220 3.34 9.07 -18.19
CA LEU A 220 2.94 9.98 -17.13
C LEU A 220 2.61 11.36 -17.73
N PRO A 221 1.43 11.93 -17.50
CA PRO A 221 1.24 13.35 -17.74
C PRO A 221 2.10 14.10 -16.72
N VAL A 222 3.27 14.58 -17.17
CA VAL A 222 4.17 15.41 -16.36
C VAL A 222 3.39 16.66 -15.94
N LEU A 223 2.99 16.72 -14.68
CA LEU A 223 2.31 17.90 -14.15
C LEU A 223 3.26 19.10 -14.19
N PRO A 224 2.79 20.27 -14.64
CA PRO A 224 3.63 21.45 -14.68
C PRO A 224 4.06 21.88 -13.26
N LYS A 225 5.29 22.35 -13.11
CA LYS A 225 5.79 22.83 -11.80
C LYS A 225 5.38 24.26 -11.47
N GLN A 226 4.90 25.03 -12.45
CA GLN A 226 4.58 26.45 -12.30
C GLN A 226 3.50 26.88 -13.29
N PHE A 227 2.77 27.94 -12.93
CA PHE A 227 1.82 28.57 -13.84
C PHE A 227 2.56 29.14 -15.06
N LYS A 228 2.11 28.78 -16.26
CA LYS A 228 2.71 29.30 -17.50
C LYS A 228 1.68 29.42 -18.60
N LEU A 229 1.39 30.65 -19.03
CA LEU A 229 0.64 30.91 -20.26
C LEU A 229 1.60 30.87 -21.45
N TYR A 230 1.42 29.90 -22.35
CA TYR A 230 2.24 29.75 -23.55
C TYR A 230 1.90 30.80 -24.61
N PRO A 231 2.82 31.05 -25.56
CA PRO A 231 2.48 31.82 -26.75
C PRO A 231 1.26 31.22 -27.45
N VAL A 232 0.31 32.07 -27.81
CA VAL A 232 -0.86 31.67 -28.60
C VAL A 232 -0.38 31.18 -29.96
N TYR A 233 -0.91 30.04 -30.43
CA TYR A 233 -0.51 29.43 -31.71
C TYR A 233 -1.71 29.01 -32.56
N PRO A 234 -1.73 29.31 -33.86
CA PRO A 234 -0.80 30.20 -34.56
C PRO A 234 -0.91 31.65 -34.06
N ASN A 235 0.09 32.48 -34.33
CA ASN A 235 0.03 33.93 -34.09
C ASN A 235 1.02 34.64 -35.05
N PRO A 236 0.55 35.38 -36.06
CA PRO A 236 -0.85 35.72 -36.36
C PRO A 236 -1.74 34.50 -36.66
N PHE A 237 -3.04 34.58 -36.39
CA PHE A 237 -4.01 33.48 -36.59
C PHE A 237 -5.21 33.89 -37.47
N ASN A 238 -5.86 32.91 -38.10
CA ASN A 238 -7.06 33.11 -38.92
C ASN A 238 -8.01 31.89 -38.89
N PRO A 239 -9.28 32.06 -38.49
CA PRO A 239 -9.71 32.85 -37.34
C PRO A 239 -9.56 32.08 -36.03
N VAL A 240 -8.93 30.90 -36.04
CA VAL A 240 -8.83 29.99 -34.89
C VAL A 240 -7.41 30.00 -34.32
N ALA A 241 -7.29 30.12 -33.00
CA ALA A 241 -6.03 29.97 -32.28
C ALA A 241 -6.17 29.04 -31.07
N LYS A 242 -5.09 28.33 -30.76
CA LYS A 242 -4.93 27.54 -29.54
C LYS A 242 -4.20 28.36 -28.49
N ILE A 243 -4.73 28.30 -27.27
CA ILE A 243 -4.21 28.96 -26.09
C ILE A 243 -3.92 27.85 -25.10
N GLU A 244 -2.63 27.66 -24.82
CA GLU A 244 -2.17 26.64 -23.90
C GLU A 244 -1.67 27.29 -22.62
N PHE A 245 -1.98 26.69 -21.49
CA PHE A 245 -1.37 27.06 -20.22
C PHE A 245 -1.17 25.86 -19.30
N ASP A 246 -0.15 25.99 -18.48
CA ASP A 246 0.20 25.04 -17.43
C ASP A 246 -0.47 25.44 -16.12
N LEU A 247 -1.12 24.47 -15.50
CA LEU A 247 -1.73 24.60 -14.19
C LEU A 247 -1.11 23.58 -13.21
N PRO A 248 -0.25 24.00 -12.25
CA PRO A 248 0.47 23.09 -11.37
C PRO A 248 -0.40 22.46 -10.27
N ARG A 249 -1.52 23.08 -9.93
CA ARG A 249 -2.48 22.62 -8.90
C ARG A 249 -3.90 22.99 -9.31
N ALA A 250 -4.89 22.27 -8.82
CA ALA A 250 -6.29 22.65 -9.05
C ALA A 250 -6.55 24.06 -8.50
N ALA A 251 -7.21 24.91 -9.29
CA ALA A 251 -7.47 26.30 -8.93
C ALA A 251 -8.64 26.88 -9.76
N ASP A 252 -9.18 28.01 -9.31
CA ASP A 252 -10.13 28.79 -10.11
C ASP A 252 -9.38 29.53 -11.22
N VAL A 253 -9.70 29.16 -12.45
CA VAL A 253 -9.09 29.72 -13.65
C VAL A 253 -10.06 30.67 -14.32
N LYS A 254 -9.55 31.86 -14.68
CA LYS A 254 -10.24 32.78 -15.58
C LYS A 254 -9.37 33.07 -16.80
N LEU A 255 -9.82 32.62 -17.96
CA LEU A 255 -9.19 32.87 -19.27
C LEU A 255 -10.09 33.75 -20.11
N SER A 256 -9.67 34.98 -20.36
CA SER A 256 -10.45 35.97 -21.11
C SER A 256 -9.65 36.54 -22.28
N ILE A 257 -10.36 36.90 -23.35
CA ILE A 257 -9.82 37.65 -24.48
C ILE A 257 -10.23 39.11 -24.35
N ILE A 258 -9.26 40.00 -24.49
CA ILE A 258 -9.40 41.43 -24.26
C ILE A 258 -9.00 42.19 -25.52
N ASN A 259 -9.77 43.23 -25.89
CA ASN A 259 -9.43 44.12 -27.00
C ASN A 259 -8.48 45.25 -26.57
N LEU A 260 -8.09 46.13 -27.50
CA LEU A 260 -7.20 47.28 -27.21
C LEU A 260 -7.81 48.30 -26.23
N ASN A 261 -9.14 48.33 -26.09
CA ASN A 261 -9.83 49.21 -25.15
C ASN A 261 -9.87 48.62 -23.73
N GLY A 262 -9.34 47.42 -23.51
CA GLY A 262 -9.37 46.74 -22.22
C GLY A 262 -10.67 45.99 -21.93
N GLU A 263 -11.58 45.90 -22.89
CA GLU A 263 -12.86 45.20 -22.74
C GLU A 263 -12.68 43.69 -22.96
N ALA A 264 -13.26 42.88 -22.07
CA ALA A 264 -13.32 41.43 -22.25
C ALA A 264 -14.35 41.10 -23.35
N VAL A 265 -13.85 40.70 -24.52
CA VAL A 265 -14.67 40.38 -25.69
C VAL A 265 -15.07 38.91 -25.76
N SER A 266 -14.40 38.05 -24.98
CA SER A 266 -14.73 36.63 -24.85
C SER A 266 -14.19 36.09 -23.53
N GLU A 267 -14.93 35.18 -22.90
CA GLU A 267 -14.50 34.42 -21.74
C GLU A 267 -14.46 32.94 -22.15
N LEU A 268 -13.26 32.37 -22.17
CA LEU A 268 -13.04 31.00 -22.64
C LEU A 268 -13.12 30.00 -21.49
N ILE A 269 -12.70 30.43 -20.29
CA ILE A 269 -12.74 29.64 -19.06
C ILE A 269 -13.09 30.59 -17.92
N ASN A 270 -14.01 30.16 -17.05
CA ASN A 270 -14.33 30.83 -15.80
C ASN A 270 -14.87 29.82 -14.79
N GLY A 271 -13.99 29.33 -13.92
CA GLY A 271 -14.33 28.37 -12.88
C GLY A 271 -13.18 27.41 -12.54
N PRO A 272 -13.47 26.38 -11.73
CA PRO A 272 -12.46 25.46 -11.23
C PRO A 272 -11.92 24.54 -12.33
N TYR A 273 -10.61 24.37 -12.39
CA TYR A 273 -9.92 23.45 -13.31
C TYR A 273 -8.93 22.54 -12.55
N LYS A 274 -8.79 21.29 -13.01
CA LYS A 274 -7.81 20.30 -12.51
C LYS A 274 -6.40 20.66 -12.98
N ALA A 275 -5.39 20.33 -12.19
CA ALA A 275 -3.98 20.50 -12.54
C ALA A 275 -3.64 19.76 -13.85
N GLY A 276 -2.74 20.34 -14.64
CA GLY A 276 -2.30 19.78 -15.92
C GLY A 276 -2.03 20.84 -16.98
N LYS A 277 -1.75 20.38 -18.19
CA LYS A 277 -1.67 21.25 -19.37
C LYS A 277 -3.08 21.40 -19.95
N ILE A 278 -3.56 22.64 -19.98
CA ILE A 278 -4.90 22.97 -20.46
C ILE A 278 -4.80 23.66 -21.82
N ILE A 279 -5.60 23.21 -22.78
CA ILE A 279 -5.68 23.76 -24.13
C ILE A 279 -7.08 24.30 -24.34
N SER A 280 -7.19 25.60 -24.56
CA SER A 280 -8.43 26.26 -24.97
C SER A 280 -8.31 26.75 -26.41
N THR A 281 -9.41 26.73 -27.14
CA THR A 281 -9.46 27.20 -28.52
C THR A 281 -10.33 28.44 -28.61
N TRP A 282 -9.81 29.51 -29.21
CA TRP A 282 -10.61 30.69 -29.53
C TRP A 282 -10.88 30.77 -31.03
N ASN A 283 -12.16 30.77 -31.40
CA ASN A 283 -12.60 31.06 -32.76
C ASN A 283 -13.06 32.52 -32.85
N ALA A 284 -12.26 33.35 -33.50
CA ALA A 284 -12.50 34.78 -33.64
C ALA A 284 -13.25 35.15 -34.95
N GLY A 285 -14.02 34.22 -35.53
CA GLY A 285 -14.73 34.39 -36.80
C GLY A 285 -15.64 35.62 -36.85
N ASN A 286 -16.15 36.07 -35.71
CA ASN A 286 -17.04 37.23 -35.60
C ASN A 286 -16.35 38.53 -35.14
N PHE A 287 -15.03 38.52 -34.96
CA PHE A 287 -14.27 39.68 -34.47
C PHE A 287 -13.42 40.33 -35.60
N PRO A 288 -13.21 41.66 -35.60
CA PRO A 288 -12.39 42.33 -36.63
C PRO A 288 -10.91 41.95 -36.54
N SER A 289 -10.19 41.97 -37.67
CA SER A 289 -8.73 41.82 -37.67
C SER A 289 -8.07 42.88 -36.77
N GLY A 290 -7.06 42.50 -36.00
CA GLY A 290 -6.45 43.40 -35.03
C GLY A 290 -5.65 42.70 -33.93
N ILE A 291 -5.25 43.49 -32.94
CA ILE A 291 -4.50 43.03 -31.77
C ILE A 291 -5.49 42.72 -30.64
N TYR A 292 -5.32 41.55 -30.04
CA TYR A 292 -6.03 41.11 -28.86
C TYR A 292 -5.04 40.66 -27.78
N PHE A 293 -5.52 40.55 -26.56
CA PHE A 293 -4.76 40.02 -25.44
C PHE A 293 -5.51 38.85 -24.81
N CYS A 294 -4.84 37.71 -24.70
CA CYS A 294 -5.29 36.61 -23.87
C CYS A 294 -4.80 36.86 -22.45
N ARG A 295 -5.72 36.96 -21.49
CA ARG A 295 -5.43 37.15 -20.06
C ARG A 295 -5.85 35.89 -19.30
N LEU A 296 -4.89 35.29 -18.62
CA LEU A 296 -5.07 34.19 -17.66
C LEU A 296 -4.96 34.76 -16.24
N SER A 297 -5.94 34.47 -15.40
CA SER A 297 -5.94 34.81 -13.98
C SER A 297 -6.17 33.54 -13.17
N ILE A 298 -5.27 33.27 -12.21
CA ILE A 298 -5.32 32.11 -11.32
C ILE A 298 -4.89 32.58 -9.93
N ASP A 299 -5.72 32.40 -8.90
CA ASP A 299 -5.43 32.78 -7.51
C ASP A 299 -4.85 34.22 -7.36
N GLY A 300 -5.35 35.17 -8.16
CA GLY A 300 -4.87 36.56 -8.18
C GLY A 300 -3.59 36.81 -9.00
N THR A 301 -2.91 35.76 -9.48
CA THR A 301 -1.78 35.87 -10.41
C THR A 301 -2.29 36.06 -11.83
N ILE A 302 -1.83 37.11 -12.51
CA ILE A 302 -2.25 37.44 -13.88
C ILE A 302 -1.10 37.24 -14.86
N SER A 303 -1.34 36.48 -15.92
CA SER A 303 -0.46 36.35 -17.08
C SER A 303 -1.18 36.81 -18.35
N THR A 304 -0.49 37.50 -19.25
CA THR A 304 -1.10 38.04 -20.48
C THR A 304 -0.23 37.77 -21.70
N ARG A 305 -0.86 37.40 -22.82
CA ARG A 305 -0.22 37.20 -24.13
C ARG A 305 -0.89 38.04 -25.20
N LYS A 306 -0.10 38.79 -25.95
CA LYS A 306 -0.54 39.49 -27.17
C LYS A 306 -0.77 38.48 -28.29
N MET A 307 -1.87 38.64 -29.02
CA MET A 307 -2.18 37.88 -30.22
C MET A 307 -2.71 38.76 -31.34
N THR A 308 -2.55 38.33 -32.58
CA THR A 308 -2.90 39.11 -33.78
C THR A 308 -3.82 38.28 -34.68
N LEU A 309 -5.06 38.73 -34.80
CA LEU A 309 -6.03 38.16 -35.73
C LEU A 309 -5.83 38.79 -37.10
N MET A 310 -5.62 37.95 -38.12
CA MET A 310 -5.43 38.37 -39.50
C MET A 310 -6.39 37.59 -40.39
N LYS A 311 -7.49 38.23 -40.79
CA LYS A 311 -8.44 37.69 -41.77
C LYS A 311 -8.04 38.05 -43.19
#